data_AF-A0A3R5U8X9-F1
#
_entry.id   AF-A0A3R5U8X9-F1
#
_cell.length_a   1.000
_cell.length_b   1.000
_cell.length_c   1.000
_cell.angle_alpha   90.00
_cell.angle_beta   90.00
_cell.angle_gamma   90.00
#
_symmetry.space_group_name_H-M   'P 1'
#
loop_
_entity.id
_entity.type
_entity.pdbx_description
1 polymer ?
#
loop_
_entity_poly.entity_id
_entity_poly.type
_entity_poly.pdbx_seq_one_letter_code
_entity_poly.pdbx_strand_id
1 'polypeptide(L)'
;MEVKTILSNEENANIIKNMYPLYLHDLSEFYGNLPNEYGIYETEPIKTLAEQYDVQNIWFQKPDELFPFIIMVDGKPAGFDLVSTGKYAPKEMDYYLYESFLLRPYRGKDIGSIAAKQVFDRFLGKWGLHVAPNGTNPRAESFWRKTVGAYTRNNFQEKQCETFDGFRRVFTFNNKEQ
;
A
#
# COMPACT_ATOMS: atom_id res chain seq x y z
N MET A 1 -11.19 -19.84 -3.60
CA MET A 1 -10.81 -18.59 -2.92
C MET A 1 -10.95 -17.48 -3.93
N GLU A 2 -11.93 -16.61 -3.72
CA GLU A 2 -12.18 -15.44 -4.54
C GLU A 2 -11.46 -14.22 -3.93
N VAL A 3 -10.65 -13.52 -4.73
CA VAL A 3 -9.96 -12.29 -4.33
C VAL A 3 -10.51 -11.13 -5.16
N LYS A 4 -10.93 -10.05 -4.51
CA LYS A 4 -11.47 -8.84 -5.15
C LYS A 4 -10.86 -7.60 -4.54
N THR A 5 -10.52 -6.61 -5.37
CA THR A 5 -10.20 -5.25 -4.91
C THR A 5 -11.37 -4.32 -5.17
N ILE A 6 -11.76 -3.57 -4.16
CA ILE A 6 -12.91 -2.65 -4.19
C ILE A 6 -12.39 -1.25 -3.91
N LEU A 7 -12.66 -0.30 -4.80
CA LEU A 7 -12.38 1.11 -4.53
C LEU A 7 -13.26 1.56 -3.36
N SER A 8 -12.61 2.03 -2.29
CA SER A 8 -13.23 2.45 -1.06
C SER A 8 -13.68 3.91 -1.15
N ASN A 9 -14.72 4.24 -0.39
CA ASN A 9 -15.29 5.58 -0.26
C ASN A 9 -15.55 5.86 1.22
N GLU A 10 -16.17 7.00 1.55
CA GLU A 10 -16.45 7.37 2.94
C GLU A 10 -17.35 6.36 3.67
N GLU A 11 -18.30 5.72 2.99
CA GLU A 11 -19.26 4.78 3.59
C GLU A 11 -18.58 3.50 4.12
N ASN A 12 -17.48 3.09 3.50
CA ASN A 12 -16.74 1.88 3.85
C ASN A 12 -15.29 2.16 4.30
N ALA A 13 -14.93 3.43 4.50
CA ALA A 13 -13.61 3.86 4.96
C ALA A 13 -13.19 3.20 6.28
N ASN A 14 -14.17 2.88 7.13
CA ASN A 14 -13.96 2.19 8.40
C ASN A 14 -13.24 0.86 8.24
N ILE A 15 -13.41 0.15 7.12
CA ILE A 15 -12.74 -1.13 6.89
C ILE A 15 -11.22 -0.98 6.85
N ILE A 16 -10.72 0.00 6.09
CA ILE A 16 -9.27 0.29 6.01
C ILE A 16 -8.77 0.82 7.34
N LYS A 17 -9.50 1.79 7.92
CA LYS A 17 -9.09 2.45 9.16
C LYS A 17 -9.03 1.49 10.37
N ASN A 18 -9.90 0.48 10.42
CA ASN A 18 -9.82 -0.59 11.43
C ASN A 18 -8.56 -1.46 11.28
N MET A 19 -8.02 -1.60 10.08
CA MET A 19 -6.81 -2.38 9.80
C MET A 19 -5.53 -1.55 9.86
N TYR A 20 -5.62 -0.22 9.76
CA TYR A 20 -4.46 0.68 9.72
C TYR A 20 -3.52 0.55 10.94
N PRO A 21 -4.01 0.43 12.19
CA PRO A 21 -3.12 0.21 13.35
C PRO A 21 -2.34 -1.11 13.24
N LEU A 22 -2.94 -2.14 12.63
CA LEU A 22 -2.28 -3.43 12.41
C LEU A 22 -1.20 -3.34 11.33
N TYR A 23 -1.42 -2.51 10.32
CA TYR A 23 -0.40 -2.18 9.31
C TYR A 23 0.80 -1.48 9.95
N LEU A 24 0.56 -0.44 10.75
CA LEU A 24 1.64 0.29 11.43
C LEU A 24 2.39 -0.60 12.44
N HIS A 25 1.67 -1.45 13.17
CA HIS A 25 2.28 -2.46 14.03
C HIS A 25 3.19 -3.40 13.22
N ASP A 26 2.75 -3.89 12.05
CA ASP A 26 3.60 -4.74 11.21
C ASP A 26 4.79 -3.98 10.60
N LEU A 27 4.62 -2.68 10.26
CA LEU A 27 5.73 -1.83 9.82
C LEU A 27 6.77 -1.60 10.92
N SER A 28 6.34 -1.56 12.19
CA SER A 28 7.24 -1.32 13.32
C SER A 28 8.41 -2.31 13.39
N GLU A 29 8.22 -3.54 12.91
CA GLU A 29 9.26 -4.57 12.80
C GLU A 29 10.44 -4.11 11.89
N PHE A 30 10.16 -3.29 10.89
CA PHE A 30 11.14 -2.86 9.88
C PHE A 30 11.70 -1.46 10.12
N TYR A 31 10.92 -0.61 10.79
CA TYR A 31 11.26 0.78 11.07
C TYR A 31 11.80 1.00 12.48
N GLY A 32 11.58 0.05 13.40
CA GLY A 32 11.94 0.18 14.81
C GLY A 32 11.04 1.16 15.58
N ASN A 33 9.89 1.51 15.02
CA ASN A 33 8.95 2.42 15.65
C ASN A 33 8.33 1.76 16.90
N LEU A 34 8.18 2.52 17.97
CA LEU A 34 7.40 2.11 19.14
C LEU A 34 6.08 2.89 19.13
N PRO A 35 5.00 2.34 19.73
CA PRO A 35 3.82 3.15 19.98
C PRO A 35 4.16 4.31 20.93
N ASN A 36 3.38 5.38 20.85
CA ASN A 36 3.46 6.51 21.77
C ASN A 36 3.05 6.10 23.20
N GLU A 37 3.07 7.04 24.14
CA GLU A 37 2.78 6.76 25.56
C GLU A 37 1.36 6.20 25.84
N TYR A 38 0.45 6.28 24.86
CA TYR A 38 -0.91 5.74 24.94
C TYR A 38 -1.06 4.37 24.25
N GLY A 39 0.01 3.81 23.69
CA GLY A 39 -0.03 2.54 22.97
C GLY A 39 -0.50 2.66 21.51
N ILE A 40 -0.54 3.87 20.95
CA ILE A 40 -0.94 4.12 19.56
C ILE A 40 0.32 4.25 18.69
N TYR A 41 0.37 3.54 17.56
CA TYR A 41 1.43 3.71 16.57
C TYR A 41 1.21 5.00 15.77
N GLU A 42 1.51 6.14 16.38
CA GLU A 42 1.56 7.45 15.71
C GLU A 42 2.66 8.33 16.32
N THR A 43 3.16 9.26 15.53
CA THR A 43 4.17 10.24 15.98
C THR A 43 3.55 11.45 16.69
N GLU A 44 2.32 11.81 16.32
CA GLU A 44 1.56 12.91 16.93
C GLU A 44 0.98 12.49 18.30
N PRO A 45 0.59 13.44 19.18
CA PRO A 45 0.05 13.16 20.52
C PRO A 45 -1.40 12.62 20.47
N ILE A 46 -1.58 11.51 19.74
CA ILE A 46 -2.81 10.78 19.52
C ILE A 46 -3.03 9.81 20.69
N LYS A 47 -4.12 10.00 21.42
CA LYS A 47 -4.44 9.27 22.65
C LYS A 47 -5.35 8.08 22.41
N THR A 48 -6.11 8.10 21.32
CA THR A 48 -7.11 7.07 21.04
C THR A 48 -7.09 6.65 19.57
N LEU A 49 -7.57 5.44 19.29
CA LEU A 49 -7.77 5.00 17.91
C LEU A 49 -8.81 5.85 17.15
N ALA A 50 -9.74 6.48 17.87
CA ALA A 50 -10.69 7.41 17.27
C ALA A 50 -9.99 8.68 16.75
N GLU A 51 -8.98 9.17 17.48
CA GLU A 51 -8.15 10.29 17.01
C GLU A 51 -7.25 9.84 15.84
N GLN A 52 -6.67 8.64 15.88
CA GLN A 52 -5.90 8.10 14.73
C GLN A 52 -6.77 7.94 13.47
N TYR A 53 -8.04 7.63 13.65
CA TYR A 53 -9.00 7.44 12.57
C TYR A 53 -9.08 8.65 11.63
N ASP A 54 -8.87 9.86 12.17
CA ASP A 54 -8.95 11.10 11.41
C ASP A 54 -7.71 11.37 10.56
N VAL A 55 -6.55 10.83 10.92
CA VAL A 55 -5.31 10.93 10.13
C VAL A 55 -5.52 10.39 8.71
N GLN A 56 -6.35 9.35 8.59
CA GLN A 56 -6.63 8.69 7.31
C GLN A 56 -7.75 9.34 6.49
N ASN A 57 -8.37 10.43 6.97
CA ASN A 57 -9.47 11.10 6.26
C ASN A 57 -9.08 11.57 4.86
N ILE A 58 -7.82 12.00 4.66
CA ILE A 58 -7.37 12.53 3.38
C ILE A 58 -7.58 11.55 2.21
N TRP A 59 -7.38 10.25 2.44
CA TRP A 59 -7.56 9.19 1.43
C TRP A 59 -8.98 9.09 0.89
N PHE A 60 -9.98 9.61 1.61
CA PHE A 60 -11.39 9.54 1.24
C PHE A 60 -11.96 10.90 0.80
N GLN A 61 -11.21 11.99 0.98
CA GLN A 61 -11.65 13.37 0.69
C GLN A 61 -11.16 13.91 -0.66
N LYS A 62 -10.31 13.15 -1.37
CA LYS A 62 -9.73 13.54 -2.66
C LYS A 62 -10.07 12.50 -3.72
N PRO A 63 -11.38 12.33 -4.05
CA PRO A 63 -11.76 11.50 -5.18
C PRO A 63 -11.00 11.97 -6.44
N ASP A 64 -10.65 11.03 -7.32
CA ASP A 64 -9.87 11.24 -8.54
C ASP A 64 -8.35 11.45 -8.36
N GLU A 65 -7.86 11.66 -7.14
CA GLU A 65 -6.42 11.81 -6.86
C GLU A 65 -5.87 10.73 -5.92
N LEU A 66 -6.69 10.28 -4.97
CA LEU A 66 -6.35 9.25 -3.98
C LEU A 66 -7.35 8.10 -4.08
N PHE A 67 -6.83 6.88 -4.24
CA PHE A 67 -7.59 5.67 -4.51
C PHE A 67 -7.29 4.61 -3.45
N PRO A 68 -8.02 4.63 -2.31
CA PRO A 68 -7.94 3.58 -1.32
C PRO A 68 -8.70 2.34 -1.81
N PHE A 69 -8.03 1.19 -1.90
CA PHE A 69 -8.65 -0.08 -2.26
C PHE A 69 -8.73 -1.01 -1.04
N ILE A 70 -9.88 -1.65 -0.86
CA ILE A 70 -10.05 -2.77 0.09
C ILE A 70 -9.78 -4.07 -0.66
N ILE A 71 -8.93 -4.92 -0.08
CA ILE A 71 -8.73 -6.30 -0.54
C ILE A 71 -9.70 -7.21 0.19
N MET A 72 -10.57 -7.89 -0.56
CA MET A 72 -11.57 -8.83 -0.05
C MET A 72 -11.20 -10.26 -0.45
N VAL A 73 -11.36 -11.20 0.49
CA VAL A 73 -11.16 -12.64 0.27
C VAL A 73 -12.40 -13.38 0.75
N ASP A 74 -13.07 -14.09 -0.16
CA ASP A 74 -14.30 -14.86 0.12
C ASP A 74 -15.33 -14.03 0.93
N GLY A 75 -15.50 -12.75 0.55
CA GLY A 75 -16.46 -11.81 1.15
C GLY A 75 -16.00 -11.11 2.44
N LYS A 76 -14.77 -11.32 2.91
CA LYS A 76 -14.23 -10.67 4.12
C LYS A 76 -13.04 -9.74 3.82
N PRO A 77 -12.88 -8.62 4.55
CA PRO A 77 -11.68 -7.79 4.45
C PRO A 77 -10.42 -8.58 4.80
N ALA A 78 -9.42 -8.48 3.93
CA ALA A 78 -8.13 -9.14 4.05
C ALA A 78 -6.96 -8.17 4.13
N GLY A 79 -7.15 -6.94 3.67
CA GLY A 79 -6.11 -5.92 3.58
C GLY A 79 -6.54 -4.72 2.76
N PHE A 80 -5.57 -3.91 2.35
CA PHE A 80 -5.81 -2.70 1.56
C PHE A 80 -4.59 -2.33 0.70
N ASP A 81 -4.84 -1.54 -0.33
CA ASP A 81 -3.82 -0.88 -1.16
C ASP A 81 -4.15 0.62 -1.27
N LEU A 82 -3.19 1.51 -1.05
CA LEU A 82 -3.38 2.96 -1.14
C LEU A 82 -2.60 3.52 -2.33
N VAL A 83 -3.33 3.95 -3.35
CA VAL A 83 -2.76 4.44 -4.62
C VAL A 83 -3.04 5.93 -4.79
N SER A 84 -2.09 6.68 -5.31
CA SER A 84 -2.28 8.08 -5.67
C SER A 84 -1.96 8.37 -7.13
N THR A 85 -2.39 9.55 -7.60
CA THR A 85 -2.03 10.12 -8.90
C THR A 85 -1.79 11.64 -8.77
N GLY A 86 -1.42 12.27 -9.89
CA GLY A 86 -1.31 13.73 -9.99
C GLY A 86 -0.32 14.32 -9.00
N LYS A 87 -0.75 15.32 -8.22
CA LYS A 87 0.12 16.02 -7.27
C LYS A 87 0.54 15.17 -6.06
N TYR A 88 -0.14 14.05 -5.81
CA TYR A 88 0.15 13.13 -4.72
C TYR A 88 1.02 11.94 -5.15
N ALA A 89 1.41 11.88 -6.43
CA ALA A 89 2.39 10.90 -6.93
C ALA A 89 3.73 11.60 -7.22
N PRO A 90 4.86 10.85 -7.20
CA PRO A 90 6.13 11.39 -7.69
C PRO A 90 6.01 11.89 -9.12
N LYS A 91 6.64 13.03 -9.44
CA LYS A 91 6.50 13.77 -10.72
C LYS A 91 6.67 12.93 -12.00
N GLU A 92 7.43 11.84 -11.95
CA GLU A 92 7.70 10.97 -13.10
C GLU A 92 6.69 9.82 -13.27
N MET A 93 5.76 9.65 -12.32
CA MET A 93 4.80 8.55 -12.26
C MET A 93 3.39 9.07 -12.51
N ASP A 94 2.61 8.32 -13.29
CA ASP A 94 1.18 8.57 -13.46
C ASP A 94 0.41 8.07 -12.21
N TYR A 95 0.84 6.94 -11.65
CA TYR A 95 0.24 6.33 -10.45
C TYR A 95 1.32 5.81 -9.50
N TYR A 96 1.03 5.86 -8.20
CA TYR A 96 1.97 5.38 -7.18
C TYR A 96 1.25 4.58 -6.09
N LEU A 97 1.70 3.35 -5.84
CA LEU A 97 1.24 2.53 -4.72
C LEU A 97 2.11 2.85 -3.50
N TYR A 98 1.54 3.61 -2.56
CA TYR A 98 2.23 4.03 -1.34
C TYR A 98 2.22 2.95 -0.28
N GLU A 99 1.07 2.33 -0.06
CA GLU A 99 0.88 1.36 1.01
C GLU A 99 0.17 0.14 0.49
N SER A 100 0.63 -1.03 0.92
CA SER A 100 -0.02 -2.31 0.63
C SER A 100 0.09 -3.18 1.86
N PHE A 101 -1.05 -3.69 2.32
CA PHE A 101 -1.13 -4.46 3.54
C PHE A 101 -2.06 -5.65 3.37
N LEU A 102 -1.64 -6.79 3.92
CA LEU A 102 -2.48 -7.97 4.10
C LEU A 102 -2.37 -8.45 5.53
N LEU A 103 -3.50 -8.80 6.15
CA LEU A 103 -3.50 -9.48 7.44
C LEU A 103 -2.74 -10.81 7.33
N ARG A 104 -2.02 -11.16 8.40
CA ARG A 104 -1.13 -12.34 8.44
C ARG A 104 -1.81 -13.64 7.97
N PRO A 105 -3.07 -13.96 8.31
CA PRO A 105 -3.73 -15.19 7.85
C PRO A 105 -3.91 -15.32 6.32
N TYR A 106 -3.81 -14.22 5.56
CA TYR A 106 -3.95 -14.18 4.11
C TYR A 106 -2.59 -14.18 3.37
N ARG A 107 -1.47 -14.14 4.08
CA ARG A 107 -0.13 -14.15 3.46
C ARG A 107 0.25 -15.55 2.98
N GLY A 108 1.14 -15.61 1.98
CA GLY A 108 1.64 -16.87 1.42
C GLY A 108 0.64 -17.64 0.55
N LYS A 109 -0.45 -17.00 0.12
CA LYS A 109 -1.54 -17.60 -0.68
C LYS A 109 -1.77 -16.89 -2.02
N ASP A 110 -0.76 -16.18 -2.52
CA ASP A 110 -0.81 -15.33 -3.74
C ASP A 110 -1.91 -14.24 -3.77
N ILE A 111 -2.64 -14.03 -2.67
CA ILE A 111 -3.70 -13.00 -2.54
C ILE A 111 -3.15 -11.61 -2.86
N GLY A 112 -1.98 -11.26 -2.32
CA GLY A 112 -1.37 -9.94 -2.54
C GLY A 112 -1.01 -9.70 -4.00
N SER A 113 -0.49 -10.70 -4.70
CA SER A 113 -0.18 -10.58 -6.13
C SER A 113 -1.43 -10.47 -6.99
N ILE A 114 -2.50 -11.20 -6.63
CA ILE A 114 -3.79 -11.11 -7.33
C ILE A 114 -4.40 -9.72 -7.12
N ALA A 115 -4.39 -9.21 -5.89
CA ALA A 115 -4.90 -7.88 -5.55
C ALA A 115 -4.12 -6.77 -6.26
N ALA A 116 -2.78 -6.79 -6.19
CA ALA A 116 -1.92 -5.83 -6.85
C ALA A 116 -2.15 -5.80 -8.38
N LYS A 117 -2.28 -6.98 -9.02
CA LYS A 117 -2.63 -7.06 -10.45
C LYS A 117 -3.97 -6.39 -10.74
N GLN A 118 -5.00 -6.69 -9.94
CA GLN A 118 -6.32 -6.07 -10.13
C GLN A 118 -6.24 -4.54 -9.99
N VAL A 119 -5.45 -4.02 -9.05
CA VAL A 119 -5.22 -2.58 -8.86
C VAL A 119 -4.48 -1.97 -10.04
N PHE A 120 -3.39 -2.58 -10.51
CA PHE A 120 -2.65 -2.10 -11.68
C PHE A 120 -3.50 -2.08 -12.95
N ASP A 121 -4.36 -3.09 -13.13
CA ASP A 121 -5.30 -3.17 -14.26
C ASP A 121 -6.38 -2.09 -14.23
N ARG A 122 -6.59 -1.38 -13.10
CA ARG A 122 -7.54 -0.26 -13.03
C ARG A 122 -7.06 0.98 -13.78
N PHE A 123 -5.75 1.16 -13.89
CA PHE A 123 -5.19 2.39 -14.44
C PHE A 123 -4.00 2.14 -15.36
N LEU A 124 -4.07 2.71 -16.56
CA LEU A 124 -2.98 2.66 -17.54
C LEU A 124 -2.04 3.85 -17.35
N GLY A 125 -0.77 3.57 -17.08
CA GLY A 125 0.24 4.60 -16.85
C GLY A 125 1.63 4.08 -16.48
N LYS A 126 2.49 5.04 -16.19
CA LYS A 126 3.76 4.83 -15.48
C LYS A 126 3.46 4.65 -14.00
N TRP A 127 3.82 3.48 -13.48
CA TRP A 127 3.61 3.11 -12.08
C TRP A 127 4.92 3.15 -11.30
N GLY A 128 4.81 3.53 -10.03
CA GLY A 128 5.86 3.37 -9.04
C GLY A 128 5.33 2.77 -7.74
N LEU A 129 6.20 2.07 -7.01
CA LEU A 129 5.98 1.67 -5.62
C LEU A 129 7.32 1.54 -4.90
N HIS A 130 7.33 1.64 -3.58
CA HIS A 130 8.51 1.37 -2.79
C HIS A 130 8.24 0.34 -1.70
N VAL A 131 9.32 -0.24 -1.19
CA VAL A 131 9.31 -1.06 0.03
C VAL A 131 9.98 -0.30 1.16
N ALA A 132 9.75 -0.75 2.39
CA ALA A 132 10.47 -0.34 3.60
C ALA A 132 12.00 -0.27 3.41
N PRO A 133 12.75 0.42 4.29
CA PRO A 133 14.19 0.66 4.13
C PRO A 133 14.94 -0.56 3.63
N ASN A 134 15.84 -0.32 2.68
CA ASN A 134 16.52 -1.39 1.97
C ASN A 134 17.16 -2.42 2.92
N GLY A 135 16.84 -3.70 2.73
CA GLY A 135 17.37 -4.79 3.54
C GLY A 135 16.67 -5.03 4.87
N THR A 136 15.73 -4.17 5.30
CA THR A 136 14.95 -4.42 6.53
C THR A 136 13.78 -5.36 6.27
N ASN A 137 13.20 -5.34 5.06
CA ASN A 137 12.07 -6.19 4.68
C ASN A 137 12.33 -7.03 3.41
N PRO A 138 13.24 -8.03 3.48
CA PRO A 138 13.59 -8.86 2.32
C PRO A 138 12.39 -9.67 1.78
N ARG A 139 11.39 -9.95 2.61
CA ARG A 139 10.14 -10.59 2.20
C ARG A 139 9.32 -9.71 1.26
N ALA A 140 9.12 -8.43 1.60
CA ALA A 140 8.43 -7.48 0.73
C ALA A 140 9.19 -7.23 -0.57
N GLU A 141 10.53 -7.09 -0.51
CA GLU A 141 11.37 -6.95 -1.70
C GLU A 141 11.20 -8.13 -2.67
N SER A 142 11.25 -9.36 -2.14
CA SER A 142 11.10 -10.58 -2.95
C SER A 142 9.68 -10.69 -3.51
N PHE A 143 8.68 -10.34 -2.71
CA PHE A 143 7.29 -10.29 -3.12
C PHE A 143 7.09 -9.33 -4.29
N TRP A 144 7.52 -8.07 -4.18
CA TRP A 144 7.30 -7.09 -5.23
C TRP A 144 8.09 -7.39 -6.51
N ARG A 145 9.33 -7.89 -6.38
CA ARG A 145 10.10 -8.34 -7.54
C ARG A 145 9.37 -9.45 -8.31
N LYS A 146 8.81 -10.43 -7.61
CA LYS A 146 8.01 -11.51 -8.22
C LYS A 146 6.71 -10.98 -8.82
N THR A 147 5.97 -10.17 -8.06
CA THR A 147 4.63 -9.68 -8.45
C THR A 147 4.71 -8.74 -9.65
N VAL A 148 5.57 -7.70 -9.58
CA VAL A 148 5.76 -6.76 -10.68
C VAL A 148 6.39 -7.47 -11.88
N GLY A 149 7.40 -8.32 -11.66
CA GLY A 149 8.01 -9.09 -12.75
C GLY A 149 7.01 -10.01 -13.47
N ALA A 150 6.14 -10.70 -12.74
CA ALA A 150 5.08 -11.51 -13.35
C ALA A 150 4.06 -10.63 -14.11
N TYR A 151 3.67 -9.49 -13.54
CA TYR A 151 2.71 -8.58 -14.16
C TYR A 151 3.25 -7.99 -15.47
N THR A 152 4.51 -7.56 -15.48
CA THR A 152 5.10 -6.82 -16.60
C THR A 152 5.90 -7.68 -17.57
N ARG A 153 5.90 -9.03 -17.40
CA ARG A 153 6.80 -9.95 -18.12
C ARG A 153 8.28 -9.55 -17.95
N ASN A 154 8.66 -9.20 -16.73
CA ASN A 154 9.96 -8.68 -16.30
C ASN A 154 10.35 -7.33 -16.92
N ASN A 155 9.42 -6.60 -17.55
CA ASN A 155 9.64 -5.23 -18.02
C ASN A 155 9.37 -4.21 -16.91
N PHE A 156 10.26 -4.17 -15.91
CA PHE A 156 10.24 -3.18 -14.83
C PHE A 156 11.67 -2.76 -14.49
N GLN A 157 11.81 -1.65 -13.78
CA GLN A 157 13.09 -1.20 -13.22
C GLN A 157 13.03 -1.25 -11.70
N GLU A 158 14.18 -1.58 -11.09
CA GLU A 158 14.39 -1.54 -9.65
C GLU A 158 15.55 -0.57 -9.38
N LYS A 159 15.31 0.47 -8.59
CA LYS A 159 16.33 1.47 -8.25
C LYS A 159 16.33 1.78 -6.76
N GLN A 160 17.49 2.17 -6.24
CA GLN A 160 17.58 2.80 -4.93
C GLN A 160 17.57 4.31 -5.14
N CYS A 161 16.63 5.01 -4.50
CA CYS A 161 16.58 6.46 -4.53
C CYS A 161 16.00 7.02 -3.24
N GLU A 162 16.26 8.30 -3.00
CA GLU A 162 15.62 9.05 -1.93
C GLU A 162 14.12 9.22 -2.26
N THR A 163 13.30 9.01 -1.25
CA THR A 163 11.85 9.22 -1.26
C THR A 163 11.49 10.07 -0.03
N PHE A 164 10.20 10.38 0.16
CA PHE A 164 9.76 11.25 1.26
C PHE A 164 10.14 10.73 2.66
N ASP A 165 10.33 9.42 2.82
CA ASP A 165 10.69 8.78 4.08
C ASP A 165 12.15 8.26 4.10
N GLY A 166 12.97 8.68 3.13
CA GLY A 166 14.40 8.37 3.05
C GLY A 166 14.76 7.48 1.87
N PHE A 167 15.94 6.85 1.92
CA PHE A 167 16.39 5.95 0.85
C PHE A 167 15.55 4.67 0.83
N ARG A 168 14.93 4.42 -0.32
CA ARG A 168 14.05 3.27 -0.55
C ARG A 168 14.43 2.55 -1.82
N ARG A 169 14.03 1.27 -1.86
CA ARG A 169 14.03 0.48 -3.08
C ARG A 169 12.70 0.69 -3.78
N VAL A 170 12.76 1.26 -4.97
CA VAL A 170 11.62 1.67 -5.77
C VAL A 170 11.54 0.78 -7.01
N PHE A 171 10.35 0.24 -7.26
CA PHE A 171 10.01 -0.49 -8.46
C PHE A 171 9.20 0.43 -9.37
N THR A 172 9.57 0.52 -10.64
CA THR A 172 8.83 1.31 -11.64
C THR A 172 8.55 0.49 -12.89
N PHE A 173 7.40 0.71 -13.51
CA PHE A 173 7.01 0.04 -14.75
C PHE A 173 6.01 0.88 -15.54
N ASN A 174 5.75 0.51 -16.80
CA ASN A 174 4.72 1.12 -17.62
C ASN A 174 3.78 0.02 -18.15
N ASN A 175 2.48 0.17 -17.93
CA ASN A 175 1.47 -0.78 -18.41
C ASN A 175 0.61 -0.23 -19.57
N LYS A 176 0.94 0.94 -20.14
CA LYS A 176 0.28 1.48 -21.36
C LYS A 176 0.55 0.63 -22.62
N GLU A 177 1.64 -0.14 -22.64
CA GLU A 177 2.15 -0.84 -23.83
C GLU A 177 2.12 -2.37 -23.68
N GLN A 178 1.39 -2.90 -22.69
CA GLN A 178 1.36 -4.34 -22.38
C GLN A 178 0.41 -5.14 -23.26
#